data_AF-A0A2E7W4A0-F1
#
_entry.id   AF-A0A2E7W4A0-F1
#
_cell.length_a   1.000
_cell.length_b   1.000
_cell.length_c   1.000
_cell.angle_alpha   90.00
_cell.angle_beta   90.00
_cell.angle_gamma   90.00
#
_symmetry.space_group_name_H-M   'P 1'
#
loop_
_entity.id
_entity.type
_entity.pdbx_description
1 polymer ?
#
loop_
_entity_poly.entity_id
_entity_poly.type
_entity_poly.pdbx_seq_one_letter_code
_entity_poly.pdbx_strand_id
1 'polypeptide(L)' 'MSLEKTVMDNSDTTTELRDYIVDYVGNLLNPEDNQVTVEMIINVLADELPEVVLPLVEENYIRGYEQGLEDLRSFEDGMK' A
#
# COMPACT_ATOMS: atom_id res chain seq x y z
N MET A 1 1.40 14.52 -20.39
CA MET A 1 0.16 14.89 -19.69
C MET A 1 0.46 14.71 -18.23
N SER A 2 0.44 15.78 -17.43
CA SER A 2 0.86 15.72 -16.02
C SER A 2 -0.28 15.08 -15.22
N LEU A 3 -0.07 13.85 -14.75
CA LEU A 3 -1.01 13.17 -13.86
C LEU A 3 -1.05 13.95 -12.53
N GLU A 4 -2.24 14.32 -12.04
CA GLU A 4 -2.36 15.01 -10.76
C GLU A 4 -2.18 14.00 -9.61
N LYS A 5 -1.28 14.37 -8.71
CA LYS A 5 -0.54 13.53 -7.77
C LYS A 5 -1.38 13.19 -6.53
N THR A 6 -2.52 12.52 -6.70
CA THR A 6 -3.30 12.05 -5.55
C THR A 6 -2.88 10.64 -5.18
N VAL A 7 -1.78 10.47 -4.43
CA VAL A 7 -1.68 9.39 -3.41
C VAL A 7 -0.45 9.35 -2.50
N MET A 8 0.57 10.17 -2.75
CA MET A 8 1.74 10.27 -1.85
C MET A 8 2.07 11.73 -1.54
N ASP A 9 1.07 12.49 -1.12
CA ASP A 9 1.22 13.91 -0.78
C ASP A 9 1.49 14.16 0.71
N ASN A 10 2.16 13.21 1.37
CA ASN A 10 2.58 13.36 2.77
C ASN A 10 4.11 13.39 2.94
N SER A 11 4.87 13.53 1.86
CA SER A 11 6.31 13.79 1.96
C SER A 11 6.73 14.78 0.89
N ASP A 12 7.38 15.86 1.30
CA ASP A 12 8.09 16.85 0.45
C ASP A 12 9.24 16.23 -0.39
N THR A 13 9.28 14.91 -0.51
CA THR A 13 10.27 14.13 -1.24
C THR A 13 9.56 13.12 -2.15
N THR A 14 9.62 13.38 -3.45
CA THR A 14 9.42 12.38 -4.49
C THR A 14 10.73 11.61 -4.67
N THR A 15 10.64 10.31 -4.98
CA THR A 15 11.79 9.47 -5.32
C THR A 15 11.62 8.98 -6.75
N GLU A 16 12.72 8.66 -7.43
CA GLU A 16 12.66 8.15 -8.81
C GLU A 16 11.80 6.87 -8.93
N LEU A 17 11.89 5.98 -7.94
CA LEU A 17 11.07 4.76 -7.91
C LEU A 17 9.59 5.08 -7.77
N ARG A 18 9.24 6.07 -6.95
CA ARG A 18 7.85 6.51 -6.80
C ARG A 18 7.29 7.00 -8.13
N ASP A 19 8.01 7.91 -8.78
CA ASP A 19 7.57 8.52 -10.03
C ASP A 19 7.46 7.45 -11.12
N TYR A 20 8.41 6.51 -11.19
CA TYR A 20 8.34 5.35 -12.06
C TYR A 20 7.09 4.50 -11.86
N ILE A 21 6.74 4.16 -10.61
CA ILE A 21 5.55 3.35 -10.31
C ILE A 21 4.27 4.11 -10.68
N VAL A 22 4.18 5.39 -10.35
CA VAL A 22 3.00 6.21 -10.67
C VAL A 22 2.82 6.34 -12.18
N ASP A 23 3.89 6.63 -12.92
CA ASP A 23 3.84 6.74 -14.38
C ASP A 23 3.53 5.39 -15.02
N TYR A 24 4.12 4.30 -14.54
CA TYR A 24 3.85 2.96 -15.05
C TYR A 24 2.37 2.60 -14.91
N VAL A 25 1.82 2.72 -13.70
CA VAL A 25 0.42 2.41 -13.38
C VAL A 25 -0.54 3.35 -14.11
N GLY A 26 -0.21 4.65 -14.17
CA GLY A 26 -1.02 5.64 -14.87
C GLY A 26 -1.10 5.39 -16.37
N ASN A 27 0.02 5.02 -17.01
CA ASN A 27 0.05 4.65 -18.43
C ASN A 27 -0.66 3.32 -18.69
N LEU A 28 -0.55 2.35 -17.79
CA LEU A 28 -1.17 1.03 -17.93
C LEU A 28 -2.70 1.11 -17.82
N LEU A 29 -3.22 1.84 -16.82
CA LEU A 29 -4.65 1.89 -16.51
C LEU A 29 -5.38 3.05 -17.19
N ASN A 30 -4.67 4.11 -17.60
CA ASN A 30 -5.19 5.30 -18.28
C ASN A 30 -6.51 5.83 -17.65
N PRO A 31 -6.48 6.23 -16.36
CA PRO A 31 -7.67 6.64 -15.63
C PRO A 31 -8.31 7.91 -16.20
N GLU A 32 -9.65 7.99 -16.17
CA GLU A 32 -10.41 9.10 -16.77
C GLU A 32 -10.10 10.46 -16.11
N ASP A 33 -9.80 10.46 -14.82
CA ASP A 33 -9.52 11.67 -14.02
C ASP A 33 -8.03 12.02 -13.98
N ASN A 34 -7.17 11.28 -14.68
CA ASN A 34 -5.70 11.42 -14.65
C ASN A 34 -5.09 11.31 -13.23
N GLN A 35 -5.73 10.58 -12.31
CA GLN A 35 -5.21 10.33 -10.97
C GLN A 35 -4.88 8.86 -10.76
N VAL A 36 -3.74 8.59 -10.12
CA VAL A 36 -3.30 7.24 -9.77
C VAL A 36 -3.44 7.05 -8.26
N THR A 37 -4.28 6.11 -7.85
CA THR A 37 -4.54 5.84 -6.43
C THR A 37 -3.66 4.70 -5.86
N VAL A 38 -3.61 4.54 -4.53
CA VAL A 38 -2.89 3.44 -3.87
C VAL A 38 -3.50 2.13 -4.31
N GLU A 39 -4.82 2.06 -4.34
CA GLU A 39 -5.54 0.85 -4.74
C GLU A 39 -5.14 0.42 -6.15
N MET A 40 -5.07 1.35 -7.10
CA MET A 40 -4.59 1.07 -8.46
C MET A 40 -3.16 0.51 -8.47
N ILE A 41 -2.25 1.13 -7.71
CA ILE A 41 -0.86 0.66 -7.61
C ILE A 41 -0.81 -0.75 -7.00
N ILE A 42 -1.50 -0.97 -5.89
CA ILE A 42 -1.52 -2.27 -5.20
C ILE A 42 -2.10 -3.36 -6.09
N ASN A 43 -3.18 -3.07 -6.83
CA ASN A 43 -3.78 -4.02 -7.76
C ASN A 43 -2.82 -4.41 -8.89
N VAL A 44 -2.13 -3.43 -9.50
CA VAL A 44 -1.13 -3.72 -10.55
C VAL A 44 0.04 -4.51 -9.98
N LEU A 45 0.58 -4.12 -8.83
CA LEU A 45 1.69 -4.85 -8.19
C LEU A 45 1.28 -6.27 -7.76
N ALA A 46 0.02 -6.48 -7.34
CA ALA A 46 -0.46 -7.80 -6.98
C ALA A 46 -0.59 -8.73 -8.20
N ASP A 47 -0.95 -8.19 -9.36
CA ASP A 47 -1.07 -8.94 -10.62
C ASP A 47 0.30 -9.23 -11.25
N GLU A 48 1.20 -8.24 -11.28
CA GLU A 48 2.48 -8.34 -11.97
C GLU A 48 3.67 -8.79 -11.11
N LEU A 49 3.62 -8.57 -9.79
CA LEU A 49 4.65 -8.95 -8.82
C LEU A 49 4.06 -9.71 -7.61
N PRO A 50 3.30 -10.80 -7.85
CA PRO A 50 2.65 -11.57 -6.78
C PRO A 50 3.67 -12.15 -5.78
N GLU A 51 4.88 -12.47 -6.21
CA GLU A 51 5.96 -12.99 -5.35
C GLU A 51 6.44 -11.98 -4.30
N VAL A 52 6.16 -10.69 -4.49
CA VAL A 52 6.44 -9.63 -3.52
C VAL A 52 5.21 -9.31 -2.69
N VAL A 53 4.06 -9.12 -3.35
CA VAL A 53 2.84 -8.64 -2.67
C VAL A 53 2.19 -9.74 -1.82
N LEU A 54 2.17 -10.98 -2.28
CA LEU A 54 1.54 -12.09 -1.56
C LEU A 54 2.18 -12.34 -0.17
N PRO A 55 3.50 -12.55 -0.03
CA PRO A 55 4.10 -12.76 1.28
C PRO A 55 3.99 -11.53 2.19
N LEU A 56 4.02 -10.31 1.63
CA LEU A 56 3.81 -9.08 2.39
C LEU A 56 2.41 -9.04 3.03
N VAL A 57 1.38 -9.42 2.28
CA VAL A 57 -0.01 -9.49 2.77
C VAL A 57 -0.17 -10.60 3.80
N GLU A 58 0.40 -11.79 3.57
CA GLU A 58 0.35 -12.92 4.50
C GLU A 58 0.96 -12.54 5.86
N GLU A 59 2.13 -11.93 5.84
CA GLU A 59 2.83 -11.51 7.05
C GLU A 59 2.05 -10.41 7.79
N ASN A 60 1.48 -9.43 7.06
CA ASN A 60 0.61 -8.41 7.64
C ASN A 60 -0.67 -8.99 8.25
N TYR A 61 -1.27 -9.99 7.61
CA TYR A 61 -2.45 -10.68 8.12
C TYR A 61 -2.13 -11.39 9.43
N ILE A 62 -1.08 -12.22 9.47
CA ILE A 62 -0.69 -12.96 10.68
C ILE A 62 -0.33 -12.00 11.81
N ARG A 63 0.49 -10.97 11.55
CA ARG A 63 0.84 -9.96 12.55
C ARG A 63 -0.37 -9.25 13.14
N GLY A 64 -1.39 -8.97 12.33
CA GLY A 64 -2.62 -8.35 12.80
C GLY A 64 -3.33 -9.19 13.88
N TYR A 65 -3.35 -10.52 13.71
CA TYR A 65 -3.89 -11.43 14.72
C TYR A 65 -3.01 -11.50 15.97
N GLU A 66 -1.69 -11.58 15.80
CA GLU A 66 -0.75 -11.60 16.92
C GLU A 66 -0.89 -10.34 17.77
N GLN A 67 -0.89 -9.17 17.14
CA GLN A 67 -1.10 -7.88 17.81
C GLN A 67 -2.44 -7.85 18.55
N GLY A 68 -3.53 -8.29 17.91
CA GLY A 68 -4.85 -8.31 18.54
C GLY A 68 -4.90 -9.23 19.78
N LEU A 69 -4.19 -10.36 19.76
CA LEU A 69 -4.08 -11.24 20.92
C LEU A 69 -3.20 -10.65 22.02
N GLU A 70 -2.12 -9.96 21.68
CA GLU A 70 -1.26 -9.26 22.63
C GLU A 70 -1.98 -8.09 23.30
N ASP A 71 -2.77 -7.32 22.55
CA ASP A 71 -3.59 -6.23 23.06
C ASP A 71 -4.61 -6.75 24.09
N LEU A 72 -5.26 -7.88 23.82
CA LEU A 72 -6.18 -8.53 24.76
C LEU A 72 -5.49 -8.99 26.05
N ARG A 73 -4.32 -9.63 25.94
CA ARG A 73 -3.54 -10.08 27.11
C ARG A 73 -3.09 -8.89 27.95
N SER A 74 -2.59 -7.84 27.29
CA SER A 74 -2.16 -6.61 27.95
C SER A 74 -3.31 -5.93 28.69
N PHE A 75 -4.51 -5.95 28.10
CA PHE A 75 -5.72 -5.47 28.75
C PHE A 75 -6.09 -6.28 29.99
N GLU A 76 -6.05 -7.62 29.92
CA GLU A 76 -6.34 -8.49 31.06
C GLU A 76 -5.36 -8.32 32.23
N ASP A 77 -4.06 -8.19 31.94
CA ASP A 77 -3.05 -8.01 32.98
C ASP A 77 -3.09 -6.62 33.62
N GLY A 78 -3.56 -5.59 32.90
CA GLY A 78 -3.81 -4.26 33.46
C GLY A 78 -5.04 -4.16 34.35
N MET A 79 -5.91 -5.17 34.37
CA MET A 79 -7.09 -5.25 35.27
C MET A 79 -6.79 -5.94 36.62
N LYS A 80 -5.58 -6.47 36.82
CA LYS A 80 -5.13 -7.03 38.11
C LYS A 80 -4.38 -5.98 38.93
#